data_AF-A0A660VE37-F1
#
_entry.id   AF-A0A660VE37-F1
#
_cell.length_a   1.000
_cell.length_b   1.000
_cell.length_c   1.000
_cell.angle_alpha   90.00
_cell.angle_beta   90.00
_cell.angle_gamma   90.00
#
_symmetry.space_group_name_H-M   'P 1'
#
loop_
_entity.id
_entity.type
_entity.pdbx_description
1 polymer ?
#
loop_
_entity_poly.entity_id
_entity_poly.type
_entity_poly.pdbx_seq_one_letter_code
_entity_poly.pdbx_strand_id
1 'polypeptide(L)'
;MFADLRDRWGRVQIFAEPQTEVCETLHQTPAESVLKVTGVVRSRPAKDINPDLPTGEVEVVAETVEVLNVAVPTLPFPPKDAHTVETATRLKYRYLEMRHPPLLNALLFRHRLITCIRNFLNARDFIEVETPILTRSTPEGARDYLVPSRIHPGRFYALPQSPQLMKQILMVGGIERYYQIARCFRDEDLRADRQPEFTQLDLEVSFAQETDVMDLVEELFCSLFEALLEVKIERPFARLAVSEALSRYGTDAPDLRVPLEVEDVTEAAARTEFGIFQRVVESGGAVKALKLPALLSRKQVNALTDKAVELGAKGLV
;
A
#
# COMPACT_ATOMS: atom_id res chain seq x y z
N MET A 1 -40.15 -11.46 5.87
CA MET A 1 -39.13 -10.99 4.90
C MET A 1 -37.78 -10.96 5.59
N PHE A 2 -36.70 -11.18 4.84
CA PHE A 2 -35.32 -11.03 5.34
C PHE A 2 -34.62 -9.88 4.61
N ALA A 3 -33.78 -9.14 5.32
CA ALA A 3 -32.89 -8.14 4.76
C ALA A 3 -31.54 -8.16 5.49
N ASP A 4 -30.45 -7.87 4.79
CA ASP A 4 -29.13 -7.68 5.40
C ASP A 4 -28.92 -6.19 5.66
N LEU A 5 -28.78 -5.80 6.93
CA LEU A 5 -28.35 -4.46 7.30
C LEU A 5 -26.83 -4.45 7.48
N ARG A 6 -26.15 -3.52 6.81
CA ARG A 6 -24.68 -3.40 6.85
C ARG A 6 -24.28 -2.06 7.48
N ASP A 7 -23.27 -2.12 8.35
CA ASP A 7 -22.54 -0.96 8.84
C ASP A 7 -21.02 -1.17 8.72
N ARG A 8 -20.22 -0.39 9.47
CA ARG A 8 -18.76 -0.48 9.41
C ARG A 8 -18.18 -1.73 10.11
N TRP A 9 -18.94 -2.39 10.97
CA TRP A 9 -18.51 -3.56 11.74
C TRP A 9 -18.91 -4.87 11.06
N GLY A 10 -19.94 -4.85 10.22
CA GLY A 10 -20.32 -6.02 9.44
C GLY A 10 -21.75 -5.96 8.94
N ARG A 11 -22.37 -7.13 8.87
CA ARG A 11 -23.76 -7.31 8.48
C ARG A 11 -24.51 -8.01 9.59
N VAL A 12 -25.79 -7.69 9.74
CA VAL A 12 -26.74 -8.41 10.58
C VAL A 12 -28.02 -8.66 9.78
N GLN A 13 -28.63 -9.83 9.99
CA GLN A 13 -29.91 -10.14 9.37
C GLN A 13 -31.04 -9.49 10.14
N ILE A 14 -31.91 -8.84 9.40
CA ILE A 14 -33.17 -8.29 9.85
C ILE A 14 -34.28 -9.24 9.40
N PHE A 15 -35.08 -9.70 10.36
CA PHE A 15 -36.30 -10.45 10.11
C PHE A 15 -37.50 -9.54 10.35
N ALA A 16 -38.36 -9.43 9.33
CA ALA A 16 -39.64 -8.75 9.41
C ALA A 16 -40.77 -9.78 9.32
N GLU A 17 -41.67 -9.77 10.30
CA GLU A 17 -42.83 -10.66 10.30
C GLU A 17 -43.74 -10.39 9.09
N PRO A 18 -44.30 -11.43 8.44
CA PRO A 18 -45.22 -11.24 7.32
C PRO A 18 -46.41 -10.36 7.69
N GLN A 19 -46.95 -9.61 6.72
CA GLN A 19 -48.14 -8.76 6.90
C GLN A 19 -47.98 -7.63 7.94
N THR A 20 -46.75 -7.20 8.22
CA THR A 20 -46.45 -6.02 9.03
C THR A 20 -46.06 -4.82 8.16
N GLU A 21 -46.30 -3.60 8.64
CA GLU A 21 -45.86 -2.36 7.99
C GLU A 21 -44.35 -2.35 7.74
N VAL A 22 -43.58 -2.91 8.67
CA VAL A 22 -42.13 -3.11 8.56
C VAL A 22 -41.78 -3.97 7.34
N CYS A 23 -42.49 -5.09 7.14
CA CYS A 23 -42.28 -5.97 6.00
C CYS A 23 -42.58 -5.27 4.67
N GLU A 24 -43.65 -4.50 4.60
CA GLU A 24 -44.02 -3.73 3.39
C GLU A 24 -43.00 -2.63 3.09
N THR A 25 -42.57 -1.89 4.12
CA THR A 25 -41.56 -0.82 4.00
C THR A 25 -40.24 -1.37 3.48
N LEU A 26 -39.75 -2.47 4.05
CA LEU A 26 -38.53 -3.11 3.58
C LEU A 26 -38.66 -3.64 2.15
N HIS A 27 -39.83 -4.17 1.78
CA HIS A 27 -40.06 -4.70 0.43
C HIS A 27 -40.04 -3.61 -0.66
N GLN A 28 -40.57 -2.43 -0.33
CA GLN A 28 -40.60 -1.28 -1.24
C GLN A 28 -39.28 -0.50 -1.29
N THR A 29 -38.43 -0.67 -0.27
CA THR A 29 -37.19 0.09 -0.17
C THR A 29 -36.11 -0.49 -1.08
N PRO A 30 -35.52 0.31 -2.00
CA PRO A 30 -34.41 -0.15 -2.84
C PRO A 30 -33.21 -0.61 -1.99
N ALA A 31 -32.48 -1.60 -2.51
CA ALA A 31 -31.22 -2.04 -1.91
C ALA A 31 -30.24 -0.87 -1.74
N GLU A 32 -29.38 -0.95 -0.72
CA GLU A 32 -28.36 0.07 -0.39
C GLU A 32 -28.91 1.44 0.10
N SER A 33 -30.22 1.52 0.36
CA SER A 33 -30.85 2.63 1.10
C SER A 33 -30.35 2.67 2.55
N VAL A 34 -30.43 3.85 3.17
CA VAL A 34 -30.01 4.06 4.56
C VAL A 34 -31.22 3.86 5.46
N LEU A 35 -31.11 2.87 6.35
CA LEU A 35 -32.18 2.46 7.25
C LEU A 35 -31.77 2.66 8.70
N LYS A 36 -32.77 2.93 9.55
CA LYS A 36 -32.69 2.77 11.00
C LYS A 36 -33.72 1.74 11.42
N VAL A 37 -33.26 0.72 12.12
CA VAL A 37 -34.10 -0.41 12.53
C VAL A 37 -34.06 -0.52 14.05
N THR A 38 -35.23 -0.62 14.68
CA THR A 38 -35.36 -0.96 16.10
C THR A 38 -36.03 -2.32 16.21
N GLY A 39 -35.55 -3.16 17.10
CA GLY A 39 -36.10 -4.49 17.27
C GLY A 39 -35.40 -5.31 18.34
N VAL A 40 -35.86 -6.55 18.50
CA VAL A 40 -35.35 -7.49 19.51
C VAL A 40 -34.35 -8.44 18.86
N VAL A 41 -33.19 -8.58 19.48
CA VAL A 41 -32.18 -9.59 19.09
C VAL A 41 -32.65 -10.96 19.55
N ARG A 42 -32.67 -11.95 18.66
CA ARG A 42 -32.94 -13.35 19.01
C ARG A 42 -31.94 -14.29 18.35
N SER A 43 -31.77 -15.47 18.95
CA SER A 43 -31.06 -16.57 18.30
C SER A 43 -31.82 -17.04 17.06
N ARG A 44 -31.09 -17.33 15.99
CA ARG A 44 -31.67 -17.94 14.80
C ARG A 44 -32.11 -19.38 15.08
N PRO A 45 -33.11 -19.89 14.36
CA PRO A 45 -33.36 -21.33 14.33
C PRO A 45 -32.09 -22.09 13.93
N ALA A 46 -31.85 -23.27 14.52
CA ALA A 46 -30.61 -24.03 14.31
C ALA A 46 -30.28 -24.31 12.82
N LYS A 47 -31.31 -24.42 11.98
CA LYS A 47 -31.19 -24.62 10.53
C LYS A 47 -30.78 -23.37 9.73
N ASP A 48 -30.93 -22.18 10.32
CA ASP A 48 -30.74 -20.88 9.67
C ASP A 48 -29.49 -20.14 10.19
N ILE A 49 -28.68 -20.82 11.01
CA ILE A 49 -27.37 -20.33 11.48
C ILE A 49 -26.42 -20.25 10.30
N ASN A 50 -25.76 -19.10 10.13
CA ASN A 50 -24.79 -18.88 9.06
C ASN A 50 -23.35 -18.79 9.61
N PRO A 51 -22.53 -19.85 9.49
CA PRO A 51 -21.17 -19.84 10.04
C PRO A 51 -20.23 -18.83 9.35
N ASP A 52 -20.57 -18.35 8.15
CA ASP A 52 -19.75 -17.39 7.40
C ASP A 52 -19.95 -15.94 7.86
N LEU A 53 -20.89 -15.68 8.77
CA LEU A 53 -21.16 -14.36 9.33
C LEU A 53 -20.83 -14.33 10.83
N PRO A 54 -20.10 -13.32 11.32
CA PRO A 54 -19.87 -13.14 12.75
C PRO A 54 -21.18 -13.00 13.56
N THR A 55 -22.24 -12.48 12.95
CA THR A 55 -23.58 -12.38 13.57
C THR A 55 -24.49 -13.53 13.13
N GLY A 56 -23.94 -14.63 12.62
CA GLY A 56 -24.70 -15.68 11.96
C GLY A 56 -25.58 -16.52 12.87
N GLU A 57 -25.33 -16.49 14.17
CA GLU A 57 -26.12 -17.17 15.20
C GLU A 57 -27.36 -16.37 15.64
N VAL A 58 -27.41 -15.08 15.29
CA VAL A 58 -28.46 -14.14 15.73
C VAL A 58 -29.11 -13.41 14.57
N GLU A 59 -30.30 -12.88 14.82
CA GLU A 59 -31.00 -11.95 13.93
C GLU A 59 -31.76 -10.91 14.75
N VAL A 60 -32.12 -9.80 14.11
CA VAL A 60 -32.97 -8.76 14.72
C VAL A 60 -34.38 -8.92 14.19
N VAL A 61 -35.34 -9.18 15.06
CA VAL A 61 -36.77 -9.09 14.74
C VAL A 61 -37.15 -7.63 14.75
N ALA A 62 -37.39 -7.06 13.57
CA ALA A 62 -37.66 -5.63 13.43
C ALA A 62 -39.07 -5.29 13.94
N GLU A 63 -39.12 -4.38 14.92
CA GLU A 63 -40.35 -3.78 15.45
C GLU A 63 -40.68 -2.49 14.69
N THR A 64 -39.66 -1.68 14.37
CA THR A 64 -39.81 -0.47 13.57
C THR A 64 -38.67 -0.34 12.56
N VAL A 65 -39.00 0.22 11.40
CA VAL A 65 -38.05 0.58 10.35
C VAL A 65 -38.33 2.00 9.89
N GLU A 66 -37.29 2.83 9.94
CA GLU A 66 -37.29 4.20 9.44
C GLU A 66 -36.33 4.28 8.25
N VAL A 67 -36.84 4.69 7.09
CA VAL A 67 -36.03 4.92 5.89
C VAL A 67 -35.43 6.32 5.97
N LEU A 68 -34.17 6.40 6.42
CA LEU A 68 -33.47 7.68 6.60
C LEU A 68 -33.12 8.34 5.27
N ASN A 69 -32.75 7.54 4.27
CA ASN A 69 -32.49 8.04 2.93
C ASN A 69 -32.67 6.92 1.90
N VAL A 70 -33.36 7.24 0.80
CA VAL A 70 -33.64 6.28 -0.28
C VAL A 70 -32.48 6.27 -1.27
N ALA A 71 -31.97 5.08 -1.59
CA ALA A 71 -30.98 4.92 -2.65
C ALA A 71 -31.63 4.98 -4.04
N VAL A 72 -30.84 5.36 -5.06
CA VAL A 72 -31.30 5.24 -6.44
C VAL A 72 -31.57 3.77 -6.79
N PRO A 73 -32.67 3.44 -7.49
CA PRO A 73 -33.04 2.03 -7.75
C PRO A 73 -31.99 1.24 -8.53
N THR A 74 -31.23 1.90 -9.40
CA THR A 74 -30.19 1.28 -10.23
C THR A 74 -28.84 1.88 -9.89
N LEU A 75 -28.04 1.16 -9.10
CA LEU A 75 -26.66 1.55 -8.82
C LEU A 75 -25.73 1.22 -9.99
N PRO A 76 -24.62 1.97 -10.18
CA PRO A 76 -23.59 1.63 -11.15
C PRO A 76 -23.03 0.22 -10.97
N PHE A 77 -22.92 -0.24 -9.72
CA PHE A 77 -22.64 -1.61 -9.34
C PHE A 77 -23.07 -1.85 -7.88
N PRO A 78 -23.44 -3.09 -7.51
CA PRO A 78 -23.64 -3.46 -6.12
C PRO A 78 -22.29 -3.46 -5.37
N PRO A 79 -22.17 -2.89 -4.15
CA PRO A 79 -20.90 -2.88 -3.42
C PRO A 79 -20.27 -4.26 -3.21
N LYS A 80 -21.07 -5.31 -3.01
CA LYS A 80 -20.59 -6.71 -2.89
C LYS A 80 -19.85 -7.22 -4.13
N ASP A 81 -20.21 -6.70 -5.31
CA ASP A 81 -19.70 -7.15 -6.61
C ASP A 81 -18.58 -6.24 -7.12
N ALA A 82 -18.15 -5.25 -6.32
CA ALA A 82 -17.16 -4.25 -6.73
C ALA A 82 -15.89 -4.88 -7.30
N HIS A 83 -15.43 -6.03 -6.79
CA HIS A 83 -14.23 -6.72 -7.29
C HIS A 83 -14.32 -7.20 -8.75
N THR A 84 -15.53 -7.33 -9.31
CA THR A 84 -15.75 -7.73 -10.72
C THR A 84 -15.82 -6.53 -11.67
N VAL A 85 -15.82 -5.31 -11.14
CA VAL A 85 -16.02 -4.07 -11.88
C VAL A 85 -14.69 -3.49 -12.33
N GLU A 86 -14.65 -2.92 -13.54
CA GLU A 86 -13.48 -2.24 -14.07
C GLU A 86 -12.99 -1.12 -13.14
N THR A 87 -11.67 -1.01 -12.99
CA THR A 87 -11.01 -0.03 -12.11
C THR A 87 -11.46 1.42 -12.37
N ALA A 88 -11.66 1.82 -13.63
CA ALA A 88 -12.11 3.18 -13.96
C ALA A 88 -13.49 3.50 -13.35
N THR A 89 -14.44 2.57 -13.44
CA THR A 89 -15.78 2.71 -12.85
C THR A 89 -15.71 2.71 -11.33
N ARG A 90 -14.88 1.84 -10.75
CA ARG A 90 -14.65 1.79 -9.29
C ARG A 90 -14.10 3.10 -8.75
N LEU A 91 -13.13 3.70 -9.42
CA LEU A 91 -12.58 5.01 -9.05
C LEU A 91 -13.59 6.14 -9.22
N LYS A 92 -14.40 6.12 -10.29
CA LYS A 92 -15.48 7.10 -10.51
C LYS A 92 -16.52 7.06 -9.38
N TYR A 93 -16.87 5.87 -8.90
CA TYR A 93 -17.83 5.67 -7.82
C TYR A 93 -17.15 5.12 -6.56
N ARG A 94 -15.99 5.70 -6.20
CA ARG A 94 -15.16 5.21 -5.09
C ARG A 94 -15.91 5.17 -3.76
N TYR A 95 -16.86 6.08 -3.56
CA TYR A 95 -17.74 6.11 -2.39
C TYR A 95 -18.65 4.86 -2.28
N LEU A 96 -19.00 4.21 -3.39
CA LEU A 96 -19.71 2.92 -3.39
C LEU A 96 -18.74 1.77 -3.11
N GLU A 97 -17.57 1.78 -3.75
CA GLU A 97 -16.54 0.75 -3.52
C GLU A 97 -16.04 0.75 -2.07
N MET A 98 -15.99 1.91 -1.40
CA MET A 98 -15.62 2.01 0.03
C MET A 98 -16.56 1.23 0.95
N ARG A 99 -17.77 0.87 0.48
CA ARG A 99 -18.70 0.01 1.22
C ARG A 99 -18.36 -1.49 1.08
N HIS A 100 -17.46 -1.85 0.18
CA HIS A 100 -16.95 -3.21 -0.01
C HIS A 100 -15.89 -3.53 1.07
N PRO A 101 -16.02 -4.63 1.84
CA PRO A 101 -15.18 -4.87 3.02
C PRO A 101 -13.66 -4.83 2.76
N PRO A 102 -13.10 -5.41 1.69
CA PRO A 102 -11.66 -5.30 1.39
C PRO A 102 -11.11 -3.87 1.37
N LEU A 103 -11.82 -2.91 0.75
CA LEU A 103 -11.36 -1.53 0.70
C LEU A 103 -11.51 -0.84 2.06
N LEU A 104 -12.64 -1.05 2.74
CA LEU A 104 -12.85 -0.53 4.10
C LEU A 104 -11.76 -1.05 5.06
N ASN A 105 -11.46 -2.35 5.00
CA ASN A 105 -10.44 -3.00 5.82
C ASN A 105 -9.04 -2.44 5.52
N ALA A 106 -8.71 -2.14 4.27
CA ALA A 106 -7.45 -1.48 3.93
C ALA A 106 -7.33 -0.08 4.55
N LEU A 107 -8.42 0.70 4.56
CA LEU A 107 -8.46 2.03 5.21
C LEU A 107 -8.33 1.91 6.73
N LEU A 108 -9.04 0.96 7.36
CA LEU A 108 -8.95 0.69 8.79
C LEU A 108 -7.56 0.19 9.19
N PHE A 109 -6.95 -0.68 8.37
CA PHE A 109 -5.59 -1.14 8.55
C PHE A 109 -4.60 0.02 8.50
N ARG A 110 -4.72 0.91 7.50
CA ARG A 110 -3.89 2.13 7.42
C ARG A 110 -4.06 3.03 8.64
N HIS A 111 -5.27 3.20 9.15
CA HIS A 111 -5.53 3.97 10.37
C HIS A 111 -4.81 3.35 11.59
N ARG A 112 -4.93 2.03 11.77
CA ARG A 112 -4.21 1.30 12.83
C ARG A 112 -2.70 1.41 12.68
N LEU A 113 -2.18 1.23 11.45
CA LEU A 113 -0.76 1.37 11.13
C LEU A 113 -0.20 2.73 11.57
N ILE A 114 -0.86 3.83 11.17
CA ILE A 114 -0.44 5.18 11.56
C ILE A 114 -0.51 5.36 13.09
N THR A 115 -1.53 4.82 13.73
CA THR A 115 -1.67 4.88 15.20
C THR A 115 -0.51 4.15 15.90
N CYS A 116 -0.14 2.95 15.42
CA CYS A 116 0.99 2.19 15.95
C CYS A 116 2.32 2.94 15.75
N ILE A 117 2.55 3.54 14.57
CA ILE A 117 3.75 4.35 14.28
C ILE A 117 3.85 5.50 15.28
N ARG A 118 2.77 6.27 15.48
CA ARG A 118 2.74 7.39 16.43
C ARG A 118 3.04 6.93 17.84
N ASN A 119 2.38 5.88 18.31
CA ASN A 119 2.61 5.35 19.66
C ASN A 119 4.06 4.87 19.84
N PHE A 120 4.64 4.22 18.84
CA PHE A 120 6.03 3.74 18.87
C PHE A 120 7.04 4.88 19.01
N LEU A 121 6.87 5.96 18.22
CA LEU A 121 7.76 7.10 18.19
C LEU A 121 7.58 7.99 19.43
N ASN A 122 6.34 8.22 19.86
CA ASN A 122 6.03 8.98 21.09
C ASN A 122 6.64 8.32 22.34
N ALA A 123 6.65 6.98 22.40
CA ALA A 123 7.30 6.24 23.49
C ALA A 123 8.83 6.37 23.50
N ARG A 124 9.43 6.97 22.48
CA ARG A 124 10.88 7.20 22.31
C ARG A 124 11.23 8.69 22.22
N ASP A 125 10.36 9.54 22.77
CA ASP A 125 10.55 10.99 22.87
C ASP A 125 10.67 11.72 21.52
N PHE A 126 10.15 11.11 20.44
CA PHE A 126 10.00 11.83 19.18
C PHE A 126 8.83 12.82 19.25
N ILE A 127 9.00 13.97 18.60
CA ILE A 127 7.99 15.03 18.54
C ILE A 127 7.39 15.08 17.12
N GLU A 128 6.06 14.96 17.00
CA GLU A 128 5.36 15.20 15.73
C GLU A 128 5.32 16.71 15.45
N VAL A 129 6.06 17.17 14.45
CA VAL A 129 6.08 18.59 14.07
C VAL A 129 5.53 18.74 12.65
N GLU A 130 4.56 19.62 12.46
CA GLU A 130 4.05 19.91 11.12
C GLU A 130 4.95 20.89 10.38
N THR A 131 5.32 20.55 9.14
CA THR A 131 6.10 21.40 8.25
C THR A 131 5.25 22.03 7.15
N PRO A 132 5.59 23.25 6.66
CA PRO A 132 4.80 23.93 5.63
C PRO A 132 4.77 23.18 4.29
N ILE A 133 3.62 23.26 3.60
CA ILE A 133 3.40 22.68 2.27
C ILE A 133 3.73 23.67 1.14
N LEU A 134 3.59 24.98 1.36
CA LEU A 134 3.96 25.98 0.37
C LEU A 134 5.43 26.37 0.59
N THR A 135 6.35 25.66 -0.05
CA THR A 135 7.80 25.85 0.12
C THR A 135 8.40 26.58 -1.07
N ARG A 136 9.72 26.85 -0.99
CA ARG A 136 10.51 27.27 -2.16
C ARG A 136 10.91 26.02 -2.95
N SER A 137 10.96 26.15 -4.28
CA SER A 137 11.50 25.09 -5.15
C SER A 137 12.98 24.88 -4.87
N THR A 138 13.40 23.62 -4.95
CA THR A 138 14.81 23.20 -4.91
C THR A 138 15.14 22.53 -6.26
N PRO A 139 16.21 22.92 -6.95
CA PRO A 139 16.50 22.46 -8.30
C PRO A 139 16.94 20.99 -8.41
N GLU A 140 17.07 20.28 -7.29
CA GLU A 140 17.51 18.89 -7.21
C GLU A 140 16.32 17.97 -6.86
N GLY A 141 16.31 16.76 -7.42
CA GLY A 141 15.28 15.75 -7.16
C GLY A 141 14.30 15.56 -8.33
N ALA A 142 13.03 15.33 -8.01
CA ALA A 142 11.94 15.22 -8.98
C ALA A 142 11.47 16.61 -9.46
N ARG A 143 10.50 16.66 -10.39
CA ARG A 143 9.81 17.92 -10.71
C ARG A 143 8.83 18.32 -9.60
N ASP A 144 8.80 19.61 -9.29
CA ASP A 144 7.90 20.22 -8.30
C ASP A 144 6.55 20.61 -8.92
N TYR A 145 5.46 20.37 -8.18
CA TYR A 145 4.21 21.07 -8.45
C TYR A 145 4.31 22.53 -8.04
N LEU A 146 3.90 23.45 -8.92
CA LEU A 146 3.96 24.88 -8.67
C LEU A 146 2.60 25.47 -8.30
N VAL A 147 2.60 26.35 -7.30
CA VAL A 147 1.42 27.12 -6.88
C VAL A 147 1.69 28.61 -7.08
N PRO A 148 0.99 29.30 -8.00
CA PRO A 148 1.23 30.71 -8.28
C PRO A 148 0.87 31.60 -7.08
N SER A 149 1.74 32.56 -6.76
CA SER A 149 1.49 33.51 -5.68
C SER A 149 0.66 34.69 -6.18
N ARG A 150 -0.52 34.89 -5.57
CA ARG A 150 -1.34 36.10 -5.81
C ARG A 150 -0.65 37.38 -5.31
N ILE A 151 0.11 37.29 -4.22
CA ILE A 151 0.71 38.45 -3.54
C ILE A 151 2.02 38.88 -4.21
N HIS A 152 2.76 37.93 -4.78
CA HIS A 152 4.03 38.19 -5.45
C HIS A 152 3.93 37.79 -6.92
N PRO A 153 3.47 38.69 -7.81
CA PRO A 153 3.35 38.43 -9.24
C PRO A 153 4.67 37.89 -9.84
N GLY A 154 4.58 36.86 -10.67
CA GLY A 154 5.72 36.19 -11.29
C GLY A 154 6.49 35.23 -10.37
N ARG A 155 6.06 35.04 -9.11
CA ARG A 155 6.65 34.07 -8.18
C ARG A 155 5.69 32.91 -7.89
N PHE A 156 6.27 31.76 -7.60
CA PHE A 156 5.56 30.51 -7.33
C PHE A 156 6.07 29.90 -6.02
N TYR A 157 5.18 29.24 -5.30
CA TYR A 157 5.54 28.23 -4.32
C TYR A 157 5.73 26.89 -5.02
N ALA A 158 6.46 25.99 -4.40
CA ALA A 158 6.55 24.59 -4.76
C ALA A 158 5.91 23.73 -3.66
N LEU A 159 5.24 22.65 -4.05
CA LEU A 159 4.81 21.62 -3.11
C LEU A 159 5.99 20.70 -2.79
N PRO A 160 6.23 20.32 -1.52
CA PRO A 160 7.43 19.60 -1.13
C PRO A 160 7.39 18.14 -1.60
N GLN A 161 8.52 17.69 -2.14
CA GLN A 161 8.76 16.27 -2.45
C GLN A 161 9.00 15.44 -1.18
N SER A 162 9.47 16.10 -0.12
CA SER A 162 9.59 15.63 1.26
C SER A 162 9.88 16.82 2.18
N PRO A 163 9.70 16.72 3.50
CA PRO A 163 10.12 17.74 4.46
C PRO A 163 11.64 17.85 4.71
N GLN A 164 12.49 17.36 3.80
CA GLN A 164 13.94 17.19 4.01
C GLN A 164 14.67 18.42 4.56
N LEU A 165 14.44 19.62 3.98
CA LEU A 165 15.08 20.83 4.49
C LEU A 165 14.50 21.28 5.83
N MET A 166 13.20 21.03 6.06
CA MET A 166 12.52 21.46 7.29
C MET A 166 12.97 20.61 8.47
N LYS A 167 13.06 19.28 8.32
CA LYS A 167 13.55 18.40 9.38
C LYS A 167 15.00 18.71 9.77
N GLN A 168 15.85 19.08 8.80
CA GLN A 168 17.21 19.56 9.08
C GLN A 168 17.22 20.85 9.90
N ILE A 169 16.36 21.83 9.56
CA ILE A 169 16.22 23.06 10.35
C ILE A 169 15.72 22.75 11.77
N LEU A 170 14.82 21.78 11.94
CA LEU A 170 14.35 21.35 13.26
C LEU A 170 15.48 20.73 14.10
N MET A 171 16.39 19.97 13.48
CA MET A 171 17.59 19.47 14.16
C MET A 171 18.50 20.63 14.60
N VAL A 172 18.76 21.60 13.72
CA VAL A 172 19.51 22.83 14.08
C VAL A 172 18.82 23.62 15.19
N GLY A 173 17.48 23.62 15.20
CA GLY A 173 16.66 24.26 16.22
C GLY A 173 16.60 23.54 17.57
N GLY A 174 17.26 22.39 17.71
CA GLY A 174 17.35 21.65 18.97
C GLY A 174 16.15 20.74 19.28
N ILE A 175 15.36 20.35 18.27
CA ILE A 175 14.26 19.37 18.47
C ILE A 175 14.80 17.97 18.79
N GLU A 176 16.01 17.64 18.33
CA GLU A 176 16.73 16.38 18.52
C GLU A 176 16.08 15.10 17.99
N ARG A 177 14.76 14.90 18.15
CA ARG A 177 14.00 13.74 17.66
C ARG A 177 12.69 14.20 17.06
N TYR A 178 12.62 14.17 15.74
CA TYR A 178 11.49 14.65 14.97
C TYR A 178 10.85 13.51 14.18
N TYR A 179 9.52 13.53 14.08
CA TYR A 179 8.83 12.79 13.03
C TYR A 179 7.63 13.56 12.47
N GLN A 180 7.16 13.13 11.30
CA GLN A 180 5.92 13.61 10.71
C GLN A 180 5.32 12.56 9.78
N ILE A 181 4.00 12.39 9.82
CA ILE A 181 3.25 11.71 8.77
C ILE A 181 2.92 12.73 7.67
N ALA A 182 3.91 13.01 6.81
CA ALA A 182 3.89 14.11 5.87
C ALA A 182 3.19 13.78 4.54
N ARG A 183 2.50 14.77 3.95
CA ARG A 183 2.04 14.73 2.56
C ARG A 183 3.15 15.22 1.65
N CYS A 184 3.45 14.43 0.61
CA CYS A 184 4.53 14.68 -0.32
C CYS A 184 4.00 14.65 -1.76
N PHE A 185 4.63 15.47 -2.62
CA PHE A 185 4.16 15.72 -3.97
C PHE A 185 5.30 15.57 -4.98
N ARG A 186 5.08 14.85 -6.08
CA ARG A 186 6.06 14.68 -7.16
C ARG A 186 5.36 14.76 -8.51
N ASP A 187 5.80 15.68 -9.37
CA ASP A 187 5.27 15.85 -10.72
C ASP A 187 5.98 14.91 -11.71
N GLU A 188 5.81 13.60 -11.48
CA GLU A 188 6.42 12.53 -12.26
C GLU A 188 5.36 11.61 -12.87
N ASP A 189 5.76 10.86 -13.91
CA ASP A 189 4.87 9.86 -14.51
C ASP A 189 4.48 8.77 -13.52
N LEU A 190 3.21 8.38 -13.58
CA LEU A 190 2.60 7.42 -12.67
C LEU A 190 3.07 5.99 -12.95
N ARG A 191 3.10 5.18 -11.89
CA ARG A 191 3.30 3.72 -11.97
C ARG A 191 2.32 3.04 -11.02
N ALA A 192 2.26 1.71 -11.06
CA ALA A 192 1.39 0.93 -10.19
C ALA A 192 1.57 1.25 -8.69
N ASP A 193 2.79 1.61 -8.30
CA ASP A 193 3.24 1.94 -6.95
C ASP A 193 3.56 3.44 -6.75
N ARG A 194 3.29 4.30 -7.75
CA ARG A 194 3.65 5.73 -7.71
C ARG A 194 2.45 6.62 -8.00
N GLN A 195 2.12 7.47 -7.03
CA GLN A 195 1.07 8.49 -7.10
C GLN A 195 1.69 9.88 -6.96
N PRO A 196 1.07 10.92 -7.54
CA PRO A 196 1.65 12.26 -7.55
C PRO A 196 1.57 12.92 -6.18
N GLU A 197 0.57 12.55 -5.38
CA GLU A 197 0.44 12.86 -3.96
C GLU A 197 0.49 11.56 -3.16
N PHE A 198 1.40 11.50 -2.19
CA PHE A 198 1.57 10.33 -1.33
C PHE A 198 1.89 10.76 0.11
N THR A 199 1.97 9.79 1.01
CA THR A 199 2.25 10.03 2.42
C THR A 199 3.55 9.33 2.80
N GLN A 200 4.41 10.04 3.51
CA GLN A 200 5.64 9.48 4.08
C GLN A 200 5.57 9.51 5.60
N LEU A 201 6.15 8.51 6.25
CA LEU A 201 6.71 8.68 7.58
C LEU A 201 8.08 9.31 7.39
N ASP A 202 8.19 10.59 7.71
CA ASP A 202 9.46 11.30 7.76
C ASP A 202 9.94 11.35 9.21
N LEU A 203 11.23 11.08 9.43
CA LEU A 203 11.84 11.14 10.76
C LEU A 203 13.28 11.64 10.63
N GLU A 204 13.77 12.25 11.71
CA GLU A 204 15.13 12.76 11.81
C GLU A 204 15.59 12.72 13.28
N VAL A 205 16.87 12.40 13.50
CA VAL A 205 17.47 12.30 14.83
C VAL A 205 18.83 13.02 14.84
N SER A 206 19.06 13.86 15.85
CA SER A 206 20.35 14.51 16.09
C SER A 206 21.30 13.60 16.87
N PHE A 207 22.60 13.78 16.66
CA PHE A 207 23.67 13.04 17.37
C PHE A 207 23.59 11.51 17.22
N ALA A 208 22.93 11.01 16.18
CA ALA A 208 22.82 9.59 15.86
C ALA A 208 23.85 9.17 14.81
N GLN A 209 24.29 7.92 14.89
CA GLN A 209 25.00 7.22 13.84
C GLN A 209 24.01 6.50 12.92
N GLU A 210 24.48 6.06 11.76
CA GLU A 210 23.69 5.27 10.80
C GLU A 210 23.03 4.04 11.46
N THR A 211 23.78 3.34 12.32
CA THR A 211 23.29 2.14 13.01
C THR A 211 22.15 2.45 13.99
N ASP A 212 22.16 3.61 14.64
CA ASP A 212 21.10 3.99 15.57
C ASP A 212 19.77 4.18 14.84
N VAL A 213 19.82 4.81 13.66
CA VAL A 213 18.63 5.03 12.81
C VAL A 213 18.15 3.72 12.21
N MET A 214 19.07 2.86 11.74
CA MET A 214 18.72 1.53 11.24
C MET A 214 18.03 0.69 12.32
N ASP A 215 18.63 0.60 13.51
CA ASP A 215 18.09 -0.19 14.60
C ASP A 215 16.71 0.32 15.06
N LEU A 216 16.50 1.64 15.10
CA LEU A 216 15.19 2.25 15.36
C LEU A 216 14.13 1.84 14.33
N VAL A 217 14.48 1.88 13.05
CA VAL A 217 13.56 1.53 11.96
C VAL A 217 13.28 0.02 11.95
N GLU A 218 14.29 -0.82 12.19
CA GLU A 218 14.11 -2.27 12.36
C GLU A 218 13.16 -2.58 13.52
N GLU A 219 13.34 -1.93 14.69
CA GLU A 219 12.44 -2.05 15.82
C GLU A 219 11.02 -1.61 15.51
N LEU A 220 10.86 -0.50 14.77
CA LEU A 220 9.55 -0.02 14.32
C LEU A 220 8.86 -1.10 13.48
N PHE A 221 9.52 -1.63 12.46
CA PHE A 221 8.94 -2.67 11.61
C PHE A 221 8.62 -3.94 12.40
N CYS A 222 9.49 -4.41 13.28
CA CYS A 222 9.20 -5.56 14.14
C CYS A 222 7.94 -5.33 14.98
N SER A 223 7.83 -4.16 15.62
CA SER A 223 6.66 -3.79 16.42
C SER A 223 5.38 -3.71 15.59
N LEU A 224 5.45 -3.16 14.37
CA LEU A 224 4.30 -3.07 13.46
C LEU A 224 3.83 -4.44 12.99
N PHE A 225 4.74 -5.33 12.61
CA PHE A 225 4.38 -6.68 12.17
C PHE A 225 3.77 -7.49 13.31
N GLU A 226 4.32 -7.41 14.52
CA GLU A 226 3.76 -8.11 15.68
C GLU A 226 2.38 -7.54 16.03
N ALA A 227 2.22 -6.21 16.11
CA ALA A 227 0.97 -5.58 16.53
C ALA A 227 -0.17 -5.64 15.50
N LEU A 228 0.14 -5.70 14.20
CA LEU A 228 -0.85 -5.63 13.13
C LEU A 228 -1.11 -6.97 12.44
N LEU A 229 -0.10 -7.83 12.37
CA LEU A 229 -0.14 -9.09 11.63
C LEU A 229 0.12 -10.32 12.50
N GLU A 230 0.46 -10.13 13.79
CA GLU A 230 0.84 -11.23 14.70
C GLU A 230 2.04 -12.04 14.18
N VAL A 231 2.90 -11.40 13.40
CA VAL A 231 4.11 -11.99 12.81
C VAL A 231 5.33 -11.45 13.54
N LYS A 232 6.17 -12.35 14.06
CA LYS A 232 7.48 -11.99 14.60
C LYS A 232 8.50 -11.99 13.49
N ILE A 233 9.21 -10.87 13.33
CA ILE A 233 10.35 -10.74 12.44
C ILE A 233 11.62 -10.77 13.28
N GLU A 234 12.64 -11.48 12.81
CA GLU A 234 13.95 -11.53 13.46
C GLU A 234 14.79 -10.31 13.12
N ARG A 235 15.54 -9.83 14.12
CA ARG A 235 16.53 -8.75 13.99
C ARG A 235 17.92 -9.29 14.38
N PRO A 236 19.02 -8.72 13.84
CA PRO A 236 19.05 -7.61 12.88
C PRO A 236 18.60 -8.03 11.48
N PHE A 237 18.07 -7.10 10.70
CA PHE A 237 17.77 -7.36 9.28
C PHE A 237 19.06 -7.61 8.49
N ALA A 238 18.97 -8.43 7.44
CA ALA A 238 20.11 -8.68 6.56
C ALA A 238 20.58 -7.38 5.91
N ARG A 239 21.87 -7.07 6.01
CA ARG A 239 22.49 -5.86 5.45
C ARG A 239 23.31 -6.26 4.23
N LEU A 240 23.02 -5.64 3.09
CA LEU A 240 23.75 -5.84 1.84
C LEU A 240 24.35 -4.51 1.40
N ALA A 241 25.63 -4.52 1.03
CA ALA A 241 26.20 -3.36 0.35
C ALA A 241 25.53 -3.19 -1.02
N VAL A 242 25.34 -1.95 -1.48
CA VAL A 242 24.73 -1.69 -2.80
C VAL A 242 25.50 -2.40 -3.93
N SER A 243 26.83 -2.41 -3.86
CA SER A 243 27.69 -3.13 -4.80
C SER A 243 27.45 -4.64 -4.78
N GLU A 244 27.21 -5.21 -3.61
CA GLU A 244 26.89 -6.62 -3.45
C GLU A 244 25.49 -6.94 -4.00
N ALA A 245 24.49 -6.12 -3.67
CA ALA A 245 23.12 -6.29 -4.16
C ALA A 245 23.05 -6.21 -5.70
N LEU A 246 23.73 -5.22 -6.29
CA LEU A 246 23.82 -5.09 -7.76
C LEU A 246 24.59 -6.26 -8.38
N SER A 247 25.66 -6.74 -7.75
CA SER A 247 26.43 -7.86 -8.29
C SER A 247 25.69 -9.20 -8.21
N ARG A 248 24.96 -9.47 -7.11
CA ARG A 248 24.27 -10.74 -6.85
C ARG A 248 22.84 -10.78 -7.40
N TYR A 249 22.16 -9.64 -7.49
CA TYR A 249 20.73 -9.59 -7.85
C TYR A 249 20.41 -8.63 -9.00
N GLY A 250 21.35 -7.79 -9.43
CA GLY A 250 21.12 -6.81 -10.51
C GLY A 250 20.19 -5.67 -10.13
N THR A 251 19.89 -5.49 -8.84
CA THR A 251 19.03 -4.42 -8.31
C THR A 251 19.49 -4.02 -6.91
N ASP A 252 19.23 -2.76 -6.55
CA ASP A 252 19.41 -2.19 -5.22
C ASP A 252 18.28 -2.53 -4.24
N ALA A 253 17.19 -3.14 -4.71
CA ALA A 253 16.05 -3.60 -3.91
C ALA A 253 15.72 -5.08 -4.19
N PRO A 254 16.62 -6.03 -3.84
CA PRO A 254 16.46 -7.44 -4.17
C PRO A 254 15.28 -8.10 -3.44
N ASP A 255 14.54 -8.96 -4.15
CA ASP A 255 13.54 -9.83 -3.55
C ASP A 255 14.20 -11.10 -2.99
N LEU A 256 14.56 -11.08 -1.71
CA LEU A 256 15.26 -12.19 -1.04
C LEU A 256 14.41 -13.47 -0.88
N ARG A 257 13.12 -13.44 -1.25
CA ARG A 257 12.29 -14.65 -1.33
C ARG A 257 12.61 -15.48 -2.57
N VAL A 258 13.22 -14.86 -3.59
CA VAL A 258 13.71 -15.54 -4.79
C VAL A 258 15.15 -15.99 -4.51
N PRO A 259 15.43 -17.31 -4.40
CA PRO A 259 16.74 -17.81 -4.00
C PRO A 259 17.77 -17.79 -5.15
N LEU A 260 17.49 -17.06 -6.23
CA LEU A 260 18.33 -17.04 -7.41
C LEU A 260 19.33 -15.90 -7.32
N GLU A 261 20.60 -16.22 -7.54
CA GLU A 261 21.70 -15.27 -7.52
C GLU A 261 22.46 -15.29 -8.83
N VAL A 262 22.92 -14.10 -9.21
CA VAL A 262 23.79 -13.87 -10.36
C VAL A 262 25.23 -14.12 -9.92
N GLU A 263 25.89 -15.04 -10.59
CA GLU A 263 27.29 -15.39 -10.37
C GLU A 263 28.20 -14.74 -11.40
N ASP A 264 29.38 -14.30 -10.97
CA ASP A 264 30.42 -13.84 -11.89
C ASP A 264 31.18 -15.03 -12.48
N VAL A 265 31.11 -15.17 -13.80
CA VAL A 265 31.79 -16.23 -14.55
C VAL A 265 32.80 -15.65 -15.54
N THR A 266 33.21 -14.39 -15.36
CA THR A 266 34.08 -13.65 -16.28
C THR A 266 35.41 -14.38 -16.49
N GLU A 267 36.01 -14.94 -15.44
CA GLU A 267 37.27 -15.68 -15.55
C GLU A 267 37.12 -16.97 -16.37
N ALA A 268 36.03 -17.71 -16.18
CA ALA A 268 35.74 -18.91 -16.97
C ALA A 268 35.44 -18.53 -18.42
N ALA A 269 34.66 -17.47 -18.65
CA ALA A 269 34.30 -16.96 -19.96
C ALA A 269 35.51 -16.50 -20.78
N ALA A 270 36.51 -15.91 -20.12
CA ALA A 270 37.78 -15.50 -20.72
C ALA A 270 38.59 -16.67 -21.32
N ARG A 271 38.39 -17.89 -20.81
CA ARG A 271 39.09 -19.11 -21.27
C ARG A 271 38.34 -19.83 -22.41
N THR A 272 37.19 -19.33 -22.83
CA THR A 272 36.39 -19.93 -23.92
C THR A 272 36.78 -19.37 -25.28
N GLU A 273 36.48 -20.11 -26.35
CA GLU A 273 36.61 -19.64 -27.74
C GLU A 273 35.37 -18.86 -28.23
N PHE A 274 34.38 -18.63 -27.36
CA PHE A 274 33.15 -17.96 -27.74
C PHE A 274 33.38 -16.45 -27.88
N GLY A 275 33.52 -15.97 -29.11
CA GLY A 275 33.96 -14.59 -29.40
C GLY A 275 33.06 -13.46 -28.86
N ILE A 276 31.83 -13.73 -28.43
CA ILE A 276 31.03 -12.72 -27.70
C ILE A 276 31.60 -12.52 -26.29
N PHE A 277 31.90 -13.59 -25.58
CA PHE A 277 32.48 -13.52 -24.23
C PHE A 277 33.88 -12.89 -24.25
N GLN A 278 34.74 -13.31 -25.17
CA GLN A 278 36.09 -12.73 -25.31
C GLN A 278 36.04 -11.21 -25.48
N ARG A 279 35.20 -10.70 -26.39
CA ARG A 279 35.05 -9.24 -26.61
C ARG A 279 34.55 -8.48 -25.39
N VAL A 280 33.66 -9.08 -24.60
CA VAL A 280 33.18 -8.48 -23.33
C VAL A 280 34.32 -8.39 -22.33
N VAL A 281 35.10 -9.46 -22.16
CA VAL A 281 36.24 -9.49 -21.24
C VAL A 281 37.34 -8.52 -21.67
N GLU A 282 37.71 -8.51 -22.96
CA GLU A 282 38.74 -7.62 -23.52
C GLU A 282 38.39 -6.13 -23.41
N SER A 283 37.09 -5.80 -23.42
CA SER A 283 36.62 -4.42 -23.20
C SER A 283 36.48 -4.04 -21.73
N GLY A 284 36.90 -4.91 -20.80
CA GLY A 284 36.81 -4.68 -19.36
C GLY A 284 35.41 -4.87 -18.78
N GLY A 285 34.51 -5.53 -19.52
CA GLY A 285 33.17 -5.90 -19.06
C GLY A 285 33.15 -7.17 -18.21
N ALA A 286 31.95 -7.57 -17.80
CA ALA A 286 31.72 -8.79 -17.01
C ALA A 286 30.80 -9.76 -17.73
N VAL A 287 31.04 -11.06 -17.55
CA VAL A 287 30.12 -12.14 -17.96
C VAL A 287 29.52 -12.75 -16.71
N LYS A 288 28.19 -12.66 -16.59
CA LYS A 288 27.45 -13.11 -15.44
C LYS A 288 26.49 -14.25 -15.82
N ALA A 289 26.27 -15.19 -14.92
CA ALA A 289 25.38 -16.33 -15.12
C ALA A 289 24.31 -16.39 -14.03
N LEU A 290 23.10 -16.81 -14.39
CA LEU A 290 22.01 -17.08 -13.44
C LEU A 290 21.65 -18.57 -13.53
N LYS A 291 21.87 -19.31 -12.45
CA LYS A 291 21.56 -20.74 -12.41
C LYS A 291 20.08 -20.96 -12.12
N LEU A 292 19.37 -21.60 -13.06
CA LEU A 292 17.97 -21.97 -12.87
C LEU A 292 17.83 -23.39 -12.30
N PRO A 293 16.84 -23.66 -11.44
CA PRO A 293 16.63 -24.98 -10.83
C PRO A 293 16.06 -26.02 -11.80
N ALA A 294 15.52 -25.59 -12.94
CA ALA A 294 14.88 -26.45 -13.93
C ALA A 294 15.31 -26.08 -15.35
N LEU A 295 15.31 -27.07 -16.23
CA LEU A 295 15.51 -26.87 -17.66
C LEU A 295 14.30 -26.15 -18.26
N LEU A 296 14.57 -25.13 -19.06
CA LEU A 296 13.56 -24.40 -19.79
C LEU A 296 13.29 -25.03 -21.15
N SER A 297 12.03 -25.02 -21.57
CA SER A 297 11.67 -25.32 -22.96
C SER A 297 12.23 -24.25 -23.90
N ARG A 298 12.44 -24.60 -25.18
CA ARG A 298 12.92 -23.65 -26.19
C ARG A 298 12.02 -22.40 -26.31
N LYS A 299 10.71 -22.56 -26.12
CA LYS A 299 9.76 -21.44 -26.11
C LYS A 299 10.02 -20.48 -24.95
N GLN A 300 10.31 -21.00 -23.75
CA GLN A 300 10.64 -20.19 -22.58
C GLN A 300 11.99 -19.48 -22.75
N VAL A 301 13.01 -20.16 -23.30
CA VAL A 301 14.31 -19.54 -23.60
C VAL A 301 14.13 -18.38 -24.57
N ASN A 302 13.43 -18.59 -25.69
CA ASN A 302 13.18 -17.51 -26.66
C ASN A 302 12.46 -16.32 -26.02
N ALA A 303 11.44 -16.58 -25.18
CA ALA A 303 10.71 -15.51 -24.49
C ALA A 303 11.62 -14.70 -23.53
N LEU A 304 12.56 -15.37 -22.84
CA LEU A 304 13.54 -14.68 -22.00
C LEU A 304 14.56 -13.90 -22.84
N THR A 305 14.99 -14.43 -23.97
CA THR A 305 15.87 -13.72 -24.92
C THR A 305 15.20 -12.45 -25.44
N ASP A 306 13.94 -12.55 -25.88
CA ASP A 306 13.16 -11.41 -26.36
C ASP A 306 13.03 -10.34 -25.26
N LYS A 307 12.76 -10.77 -24.01
CA LYS A 307 12.67 -9.85 -22.88
C LYS A 307 14.00 -9.18 -22.54
N ALA A 308 15.11 -9.92 -22.60
CA ALA A 308 16.44 -9.38 -22.38
C ALA A 308 16.78 -8.32 -23.45
N VAL A 309 16.41 -8.56 -24.71
CA VAL A 309 16.60 -7.60 -25.81
C VAL A 309 15.75 -6.35 -25.62
N GLU A 310 14.48 -6.49 -25.20
CA GLU A 310 13.61 -5.36 -24.84
C GLU A 310 14.24 -4.48 -23.74
N LEU A 311 14.95 -5.11 -22.79
CA LEU A 311 15.67 -4.44 -21.71
C LEU A 311 17.07 -3.93 -22.10
N GLY A 312 17.46 -4.05 -23.37
CA GLY A 312 18.69 -3.47 -23.93
C GLY A 312 19.86 -4.44 -24.11
N ALA A 313 19.69 -5.74 -23.83
CA ALA A 313 20.71 -6.73 -24.14
C ALA A 313 20.80 -6.99 -25.65
N LYS A 314 21.96 -7.43 -26.14
CA LYS A 314 22.12 -7.86 -27.56
C LYS A 314 21.67 -9.31 -27.80
N GLY A 315 21.37 -10.03 -26.73
CA GLY A 315 20.98 -11.44 -26.73
C GLY A 315 21.08 -12.02 -25.33
N LEU A 316 20.63 -13.27 -25.19
CA LEU A 316 20.73 -14.06 -23.97
C LEU A 316 21.26 -15.43 -24.37
N VAL A 317 22.35 -15.86 -23.73
CA VAL A 317 23.05 -17.12 -23.96
C VAL A 317 22.72 -18.10 -22.84
#